data_AF-A0A954KK54-F1
#
_entry.id   AF-A0A954KK54-F1
#
_cell.length_a   1.000
_cell.length_b   1.000
_cell.length_c   1.000
_cell.angle_alpha   90.00
_cell.angle_beta   90.00
_cell.angle_gamma   90.00
#
_symmetry.space_group_name_H-M   'P 1'
#
loop_
_entity.id
_entity.type
_entity.pdbx_description
1 polymer ?
#
loop_
_entity_poly.entity_id
_entity_poly.type
_entity_poly.pdbx_seq_one_letter_code
_entity_poly.pdbx_strand_id
1 'polypeptide(L)'
;VTGSAGGGGPQLEAYETSSGAAKGASGGPNWADNVSRGYREEMEHFAFSIRNHGPNYWPNGKPKPTAEGGLRCNGVVAMADAIMALTANLAMEHQKRIVFKPEWFDPDSDAAPETDPEIIG
;
A
#
# COMPACT_ATOMS: atom_id res chain seq x y z
N VAL A 1 -28.78 -13.70 -2.32
CA VAL A 1 -29.70 -13.43 -1.18
C VAL A 1 -29.04 -13.95 0.08
N THR A 2 -28.71 -13.04 0.99
CA THR A 2 -28.91 -12.98 2.45
C THR A 2 -27.88 -11.95 2.94
N GLY A 3 -28.23 -10.74 3.34
CA GLY A 3 -29.38 -10.36 4.15
C GLY A 3 -28.80 -9.79 5.44
N SER A 4 -28.62 -8.47 5.47
CA SER A 4 -28.32 -7.72 6.68
C SER A 4 -29.42 -7.97 7.70
N ALA A 5 -29.04 -8.42 8.89
CA ALA A 5 -29.88 -8.38 10.07
C ALA A 5 -28.99 -8.12 11.29
N GLY A 6 -29.10 -6.91 11.83
CA GLY A 6 -28.84 -6.66 13.25
C GLY A 6 -27.60 -5.83 13.57
N GLY A 7 -27.77 -4.51 13.59
CA GLY A 7 -27.27 -3.64 14.66
C GLY A 7 -25.77 -3.33 14.76
N GLY A 8 -25.46 -2.03 14.79
CA GLY A 8 -24.32 -1.52 15.56
C GLY A 8 -23.23 -0.80 14.77
N GLY A 9 -23.39 0.52 14.61
CA GLY A 9 -22.30 1.47 14.33
C GLY A 9 -21.87 1.59 12.86
N PRO A 10 -21.31 2.74 12.45
CA PRO A 10 -20.57 2.83 11.19
C PRO A 10 -19.38 1.87 11.29
N GLN A 11 -19.46 0.74 10.62
CA GLN A 11 -18.28 -0.06 10.33
C GLN A 11 -17.48 0.73 9.29
N LEU A 12 -16.27 1.14 9.66
CA LEU A 12 -15.27 1.56 8.69
C LEU A 12 -14.89 0.31 7.89
N GLU A 13 -15.65 0.04 6.84
CA GLU A 13 -15.23 -0.91 5.79
C GLU A 13 -13.86 -0.44 5.30
N ALA A 14 -12.89 -1.34 5.39
CA ALA A 14 -11.48 -1.06 5.17
C ALA A 14 -11.28 -0.31 3.84
N TYR A 15 -10.50 0.77 3.92
CA TYR A 15 -10.19 1.68 2.83
C TYR A 15 -9.72 0.94 1.56
N GLU A 16 -10.36 1.26 0.43
CA GLU A 16 -9.99 0.79 -0.92
C GLU A 16 -8.66 1.43 -1.37
N THR A 17 -7.56 0.67 -1.39
CA THR A 17 -6.26 1.09 -1.95
C THR A 17 -6.31 1.31 -3.48
N SER A 18 -7.39 0.87 -4.15
CA SER A 18 -7.62 1.11 -5.58
C SER A 18 -8.31 2.45 -5.89
N SER A 19 -8.88 3.12 -4.89
CA SER A 19 -9.64 4.35 -5.09
C SER A 19 -8.75 5.59 -4.96
N GLY A 20 -8.37 6.19 -6.10
CA GLY A 20 -7.84 7.55 -6.07
C GLY A 20 -8.87 8.51 -5.45
N ALA A 21 -8.41 9.57 -4.79
CA ALA A 21 -9.23 10.55 -4.08
C ALA A 21 -10.44 11.09 -4.89
N ALA A 22 -10.39 11.02 -6.22
CA ALA A 22 -11.46 11.42 -7.12
C ALA A 22 -12.73 10.55 -7.05
N LYS A 23 -12.67 9.28 -6.63
CA LYS A 23 -13.85 8.39 -6.61
C LYS A 23 -14.70 8.48 -5.32
N GLY A 24 -14.15 9.07 -4.26
CA GLY A 24 -14.90 9.32 -3.01
C GLY A 24 -15.84 10.53 -3.06
N ALA A 25 -15.62 11.46 -3.99
CA ALA A 25 -16.39 12.71 -4.07
C ALA A 25 -17.76 12.54 -4.79
N SER A 26 -17.96 11.46 -5.55
CA SER A 26 -19.23 11.16 -6.19
C SER A 26 -20.12 10.37 -5.24
N GLY A 27 -20.81 11.07 -4.33
CA GLY A 27 -21.77 10.53 -3.36
C GLY A 27 -23.03 9.92 -3.99
N GLY A 28 -22.87 8.91 -4.84
CA GLY A 28 -23.93 8.12 -5.43
C GLY A 28 -24.13 6.78 -4.70
N PRO A 29 -25.31 6.15 -4.84
CA PRO A 29 -25.67 4.88 -4.18
C PRO A 29 -24.76 3.69 -4.53
N ASN A 30 -23.88 3.85 -5.52
CA ASN A 30 -22.91 2.84 -5.95
C ASN A 30 -21.61 2.79 -5.13
N TRP A 31 -21.46 3.57 -4.05
CA TRP A 31 -20.26 3.46 -3.18
C TRP A 31 -20.07 2.03 -2.68
N ALA A 32 -21.13 1.40 -2.15
CA ALA A 32 -21.05 0.04 -1.59
C ALA A 32 -20.75 -1.03 -2.66
N ASP A 33 -21.27 -0.87 -3.88
CA ASP A 33 -21.02 -1.80 -4.99
C ASP A 33 -19.62 -1.65 -5.62
N ASN A 34 -18.99 -0.47 -5.46
CA ASN A 34 -17.62 -0.20 -5.91
C ASN A 34 -16.55 -0.45 -4.83
N VAL A 35 -16.96 -0.64 -3.58
CA VAL A 35 -16.06 -0.91 -2.43
C VAL A 35 -15.77 -2.40 -2.26
N SER A 36 -16.55 -3.29 -2.90
CA SER A 36 -16.41 -4.72 -2.70
C SER A 36 -15.98 -5.46 -3.95
N ARG A 37 -14.68 -5.38 -4.26
CA ARG A 37 -13.87 -6.54 -4.69
C ARG A 37 -12.37 -6.46 -4.32
N GLY A 38 -11.84 -5.31 -3.88
CA GLY A 38 -10.41 -5.03 -3.63
C GLY A 38 -9.57 -6.19 -3.07
N TYR A 39 -9.68 -6.51 -1.77
CA TYR A 39 -8.85 -7.56 -1.17
C TYR A 39 -9.04 -8.95 -1.80
N ARG A 40 -10.24 -9.30 -2.23
CA ARG A 40 -10.47 -10.59 -2.89
C ARG A 40 -9.72 -10.64 -4.22
N GLU A 41 -9.85 -9.61 -5.04
CA GLU A 41 -9.17 -9.50 -6.33
C GLU A 41 -7.66 -9.37 -6.17
N GLU A 42 -7.17 -8.65 -5.17
CA GLU A 42 -5.75 -8.55 -4.86
C GLU A 42 -5.16 -9.90 -4.44
N MET A 43 -5.87 -10.67 -3.61
CA MET A 43 -5.45 -12.01 -3.20
C MET A 43 -5.51 -13.01 -4.36
N GLU A 44 -6.55 -12.95 -5.20
CA GLU A 44 -6.64 -13.73 -6.44
C GLU A 44 -5.51 -13.38 -7.42
N HIS A 45 -5.20 -12.09 -7.58
CA HIS A 45 -4.09 -11.61 -8.40
C HIS A 45 -2.74 -12.06 -7.83
N PHE A 46 -2.55 -11.98 -6.52
CA PHE A 46 -1.35 -12.48 -5.86
C PHE A 46 -1.14 -13.98 -6.11
N ALA A 47 -2.19 -14.80 -5.90
CA ALA A 47 -2.13 -16.23 -6.18
C ALA A 47 -1.87 -16.53 -7.67
N PHE A 48 -2.49 -15.77 -8.58
CA PHE A 48 -2.24 -15.85 -10.00
C PHE A 48 -0.78 -15.51 -10.34
N SER A 49 -0.22 -14.45 -9.78
CA SER A 49 1.16 -14.04 -10.02
C SER A 49 2.16 -15.09 -9.55
N ILE A 50 1.94 -15.70 -8.37
CA ILE A 50 2.76 -16.82 -7.90
C ILE A 50 2.73 -17.99 -8.89
N ARG A 51 1.52 -18.38 -9.34
CA ARG A 51 1.34 -19.56 -10.20
C ARG A 51 1.91 -19.37 -11.60
N ASN A 52 1.79 -18.17 -12.19
CA ASN A 52 2.07 -17.93 -13.61
C ASN A 52 3.39 -17.19 -13.87
N HIS A 53 3.88 -16.40 -12.92
CA HIS A 53 5.09 -15.61 -13.11
C HIS A 53 6.28 -16.19 -12.35
N GLY A 54 6.07 -16.81 -11.18
CA GLY A 54 7.09 -17.53 -10.42
C GLY A 54 8.44 -16.78 -10.40
N PRO A 55 9.56 -17.41 -10.85
CA PRO A 55 10.89 -16.77 -10.85
C PRO A 55 11.03 -15.58 -11.81
N ASN A 56 10.13 -15.45 -12.80
CA ASN A 56 10.14 -14.37 -13.79
C ASN A 56 9.36 -13.13 -13.34
N TYR A 57 8.83 -13.12 -12.11
CA TYR A 57 8.14 -11.94 -11.57
C TYR A 57 9.11 -10.77 -11.31
N TRP A 58 10.39 -11.06 -11.08
CA TRP A 58 11.43 -10.08 -10.76
C TRP A 58 12.61 -10.12 -11.75
N PRO A 59 12.37 -9.88 -13.06
CA PRO A 59 13.43 -9.95 -14.04
C PRO A 59 14.43 -8.80 -13.84
N ASN A 60 15.72 -9.11 -13.86
CA ASN A 60 16.81 -8.13 -13.82
C ASN A 60 16.73 -7.16 -12.62
N GLY A 61 16.31 -7.66 -11.45
CA GLY A 61 16.26 -6.86 -10.23
C GLY A 61 15.09 -5.86 -10.17
N LYS A 62 14.11 -5.95 -11.06
CA LYS A 62 12.94 -5.06 -11.06
C LYS A 62 11.63 -5.83 -11.02
N PRO A 63 10.61 -5.35 -10.27
CA PRO A 63 9.30 -5.96 -10.30
C PRO A 63 8.70 -5.85 -11.70
N LYS A 64 7.94 -6.86 -12.11
CA LYS A 64 7.12 -6.78 -13.31
C LYS A 64 6.19 -5.55 -13.24
N PRO A 65 6.07 -4.75 -14.32
CA PRO A 65 5.16 -3.61 -14.33
C PRO A 65 3.71 -4.05 -14.14
N THR A 66 2.91 -3.24 -13.43
CA THR A 66 1.48 -3.51 -13.22
C THR A 66 0.71 -3.63 -14.55
N ALA A 67 1.08 -2.83 -15.56
CA ALA A 67 0.50 -2.89 -16.90
C ALA A 67 0.69 -4.25 -17.60
N GLU A 68 1.64 -5.06 -17.15
CA GLU A 68 1.91 -6.39 -17.68
C GLU A 68 1.43 -7.52 -16.74
N GLY A 69 0.67 -7.19 -15.70
CA GLY A 69 0.19 -8.16 -14.70
C GLY A 69 1.04 -8.27 -13.43
N GLY A 70 1.98 -7.34 -13.22
CA GLY A 70 2.69 -7.18 -11.95
C GLY A 70 1.78 -6.70 -10.81
N LEU A 71 2.15 -6.97 -9.57
CA LEU A 71 1.38 -6.53 -8.39
C LEU A 71 1.42 -5.01 -8.26
N ARG A 72 0.29 -4.44 -7.85
CA ARG A 72 0.15 -3.02 -7.49
C ARG A 72 1.02 -2.65 -6.29
N CYS A 73 0.99 -3.49 -5.27
CA CYS A 73 1.83 -3.40 -4.08
C CYS A 73 2.92 -4.48 -4.15
N ASN A 74 4.03 -4.17 -4.83
CA ASN A 74 5.22 -5.02 -4.83
C ASN A 74 6.16 -4.63 -3.68
N GLY A 75 7.23 -5.40 -3.46
CA GLY A 75 8.15 -5.17 -2.34
C GLY A 75 8.74 -3.75 -2.26
N VAL A 76 9.07 -3.13 -3.40
CA VAL A 76 9.63 -1.76 -3.42
C VAL A 76 8.58 -0.72 -3.02
N VAL A 77 7.34 -0.88 -3.48
CA VAL A 77 6.22 0.01 -3.11
C VAL A 77 5.88 -0.17 -1.62
N ALA A 78 5.79 -1.41 -1.16
CA ALA A 78 5.51 -1.72 0.24
C ALA A 78 6.60 -1.18 1.19
N MET A 79 7.87 -1.25 0.78
CA MET A 79 8.98 -0.67 1.52
C MET A 79 8.86 0.86 1.60
N ALA A 80 8.51 1.52 0.50
CA ALA A 80 8.27 2.97 0.48
C ALA A 80 7.16 3.38 1.46
N ASP A 81 6.05 2.62 1.49
CA ASP A 81 4.96 2.85 2.44
C ASP A 81 5.40 2.67 3.90
N ALA A 82 6.21 1.65 4.18
CA ALA A 82 6.77 1.41 5.51
C ALA A 82 7.70 2.56 5.96
N ILE A 83 8.57 3.05 5.07
CA ILE A 83 9.46 4.19 5.33
C ILE A 83 8.65 5.46 5.61
N MET A 84 7.58 5.71 4.85
CA MET A 84 6.69 6.84 5.08
C MET A 84 6.01 6.75 6.45
N ALA A 85 5.47 5.58 6.81
CA ALA A 85 4.83 5.36 8.10
C ALA A 85 5.81 5.54 9.28
N LEU A 86 7.01 4.98 9.16
CA LEU A 86 8.05 5.09 10.17
C LEU A 86 8.53 6.54 10.33
N THR A 87 8.76 7.23 9.22
CA THR A 87 9.16 8.64 9.21
C THR A 87 8.07 9.53 9.83
N ALA A 88 6.79 9.23 9.60
CA ALA A 88 5.69 9.95 10.24
C ALA A 88 5.70 9.77 11.76
N ASN A 89 5.96 8.55 12.25
CA ASN A 89 6.11 8.28 13.68
C ASN A 89 7.28 9.06 14.29
N LEU A 90 8.45 9.05 13.65
CA LEU A 90 9.62 9.81 14.09
C LEU A 90 9.37 11.32 14.07
N ALA A 91 8.67 11.84 13.05
CA ALA A 91 8.32 13.24 12.95
C ALA A 91 7.38 13.67 14.09
N MET A 92 6.43 12.82 14.47
CA MET A 92 5.54 13.04 15.61
C MET A 92 6.30 13.00 16.94
N GLU A 93 7.20 12.04 17.12
CA GLU A 93 8.01 11.89 18.33
C GLU A 93 8.96 13.07 18.55
N HIS A 94 9.71 13.45 17.52
CA HIS A 94 10.70 14.53 17.59
C HIS A 94 10.12 15.92 17.29
N GLN A 95 8.82 16.01 17.01
CA GLN A 95 8.10 17.23 16.63
C GLN A 95 8.81 18.07 15.57
N LYS A 96 9.40 17.41 14.57
CA LYS A 96 10.16 18.07 13.51
C LYS A 96 9.76 17.60 12.14
N ARG A 97 9.92 18.48 11.16
CA ARG A 97 9.79 18.12 9.75
C ARG A 97 10.98 17.28 9.34
N ILE A 98 10.71 16.06 8.88
CA ILE A 98 11.72 15.17 8.30
C ILE A 98 11.59 15.24 6.77
N VAL A 99 12.71 15.42 6.09
CA VAL A 99 12.79 15.36 4.62
C VAL A 99 13.23 13.96 4.24
N PHE A 100 12.49 13.32 3.35
CA PHE A 100 12.84 12.00 2.84
C PHE A 100 14.17 12.02 2.10
N LYS A 101 15.02 11.04 2.41
CA LYS A 101 16.29 10.84 1.72
C LYS A 101 16.17 9.72 0.69
N PRO A 102 16.61 9.89 -0.57
CA PRO A 102 16.47 8.88 -1.62
C PRO A 102 17.06 7.50 -1.25
N GLU A 103 18.16 7.50 -0.51
CA GLU A 103 18.88 6.29 -0.07
C GLU A 103 18.08 5.41 0.87
N TRP A 104 17.03 5.91 1.53
CA TRP A 104 16.13 5.08 2.32
C TRP A 104 15.25 4.18 1.43
N PHE A 105 15.03 4.58 0.18
CA PHE A 105 14.16 3.87 -0.76
C PHE A 105 14.93 2.91 -1.68
N ASP A 106 16.25 2.80 -1.50
CA ASP A 106 17.10 1.86 -2.22
C ASP A 106 17.19 0.52 -1.45
N PRO A 107 16.69 -0.60 -1.99
CA PRO A 107 16.77 -1.90 -1.31
C PRO A 107 18.18 -2.39 -1.02
N ASP A 108 19.19 -1.88 -1.73
CA ASP A 108 20.60 -2.24 -1.55
C ASP A 108 21.33 -1.36 -0.51
N SER A 109 20.62 -0.40 0.10
CA SER A 109 21.14 0.54 1.09
C SER A 109 20.67 0.16 2.50
N ASP A 110 21.59 0.17 3.46
CA ASP A 110 21.27 -0.01 4.89
C ASP A 110 20.76 1.29 5.55
N ALA A 111 20.68 2.40 4.81
CA ALA A 111 20.25 3.69 5.36
C ALA A 111 18.74 3.68 5.68
N ALA A 112 18.38 4.10 6.89
CA ALA A 112 16.99 4.10 7.35
C ALA A 112 16.70 5.34 8.22
N PRO A 113 15.46 5.86 8.25
CA PRO A 113 15.13 7.08 8.97
C PRO A 113 15.35 6.98 10.50
N GLU A 114 15.19 5.79 11.08
CA GLU A 114 15.35 5.54 12.51
C GLU A 114 16.80 5.51 12.99
N THR A 115 17.76 5.35 12.08
CA THR A 115 19.21 5.37 12.38
C THR A 115 19.88 6.66 11.93
N ASP A 116 19.13 7.57 11.30
CA ASP A 116 19.67 8.80 10.75
C ASP A 116 20.01 9.82 11.87
N PRO A 117 21.29 10.24 12.00
CA PRO A 117 21.70 11.19 13.02
C PRO A 117 20.96 12.53 12.95
N GLU A 118 20.53 12.96 11.76
CA GLU A 118 19.77 14.20 11.61
C GLU A 118 18.34 14.07 12.18
N ILE A 119 17.86 12.84 12.39
CA ILE A 119 16.54 12.52 12.96
C ILE A 119 16.63 12.23 14.46
N ILE A 120 17.56 11.40 14.90
CA ILE A 120 17.60 10.99 16.32
C ILE A 120 18.28 11.99 17.24
N GLY A 121 19.17 12.85 16.73
CA GLY A 121 19.90 13.86 17.52
C GLY A 121 21.14 13.29 18.20
#